data_AF-A0AA38FIT6-F1
#
_entry.id   AF-A0AA38FIT6-F1
#
_cell.length_a   1.000
_cell.length_b   1.000
_cell.length_c   1.000
_cell.angle_alpha   90.00
_cell.angle_beta   90.00
_cell.angle_gamma   90.00
#
_symmetry.space_group_name_H-M   'P 1'
#
loop_
_entity.id
_entity.type
_entity.pdbx_description
1 polymer ?
#
loop_
_entity_poly.entity_id
_entity_poly.type
_entity_poly.pdbx_seq_one_letter_code
_entity_poly.pdbx_strand_id
1 'polypeptide(L)' 'VKVLFDKKARFRDFQVGDTVLLWDKRHKPRGSHGKFDSLWLGPFKIRHFAGENSFYLDYMD' A
#
# COMPACT_ATOMS: atom_id res chain seq x y z
N VAL A 1 -8.04 -21.24 -11.97
CA VAL A 1 -6.72 -21.03 -11.34
C VAL A 1 -6.73 -19.85 -10.35
N LYS A 2 -7.05 -18.61 -10.76
CA LYS A 2 -7.17 -17.43 -9.86
C LYS A 2 -8.02 -17.66 -8.59
N VAL A 3 -9.20 -18.25 -8.75
CA VAL A 3 -10.13 -18.56 -7.64
C VAL A 3 -9.50 -19.45 -6.57
N LEU A 4 -8.55 -20.33 -6.94
CA LEU A 4 -7.87 -21.20 -5.97
C LEU A 4 -6.85 -20.43 -5.11
N PHE A 5 -6.21 -19.42 -5.70
CA PHE A 5 -5.23 -18.58 -5.03
C PHE A 5 -5.88 -17.44 -4.22
N ASP A 6 -7.02 -16.95 -4.68
CA ASP A 6 -7.77 -15.87 -4.05
C ASP A 6 -8.74 -16.36 -2.96
N LYS A 7 -8.71 -17.65 -2.57
CA LYS A 7 -9.62 -18.19 -1.54
C LYS A 7 -9.56 -17.44 -0.21
N LYS A 8 -8.41 -16.85 0.10
CA LYS A 8 -8.17 -16.05 1.30
C LYS A 8 -8.33 -14.55 1.08
N ALA A 9 -8.49 -14.11 -0.16
CA ALA A 9 -8.73 -12.71 -0.46
C ALA A 9 -10.08 -12.31 0.15
N ARG A 10 -10.07 -11.18 0.86
CA ARG A 10 -11.27 -10.56 1.41
C ARG A 10 -11.37 -9.18 0.77
N PHE A 11 -12.54 -8.86 0.24
CA PHE A 11 -12.87 -7.49 -0.09
C PHE A 11 -12.95 -6.72 1.22
N ARG A 12 -12.05 -5.75 1.39
CA ARG A 12 -11.98 -4.88 2.55
C ARG A 12 -11.65 -3.50 2.04
N ASP A 13 -12.39 -2.52 2.54
CA ASP A 13 -12.08 -1.12 2.36
C ASP A 13 -11.14 -0.69 3.48
N PHE A 14 -10.19 0.17 3.14
CA PHE A 14 -9.25 0.72 4.10
C PHE A 14 -9.95 1.59 5.15
N GLN A 15 -9.61 1.37 6.42
CA GLN A 15 -10.15 2.10 7.56
C GLN A 15 -9.07 2.93 8.26
N VAL A 16 -9.50 3.97 8.97
CA VAL A 16 -8.61 4.73 9.86
C VAL A 16 -8.03 3.80 10.92
N GLY A 17 -6.71 3.86 11.11
CA GLY A 17 -5.95 3.00 12.01
C GLY A 17 -5.32 1.78 11.34
N ASP A 18 -5.73 1.43 10.11
CA ASP A 18 -5.14 0.30 9.38
C ASP A 18 -3.65 0.53 9.09
N THR A 19 -2.88 -0.55 9.18
CA THR A 19 -1.49 -0.59 8.73
C THR A 19 -1.43 -0.88 7.24
N VAL A 20 -0.78 -0.01 6.48
CA VAL A 20 -0.67 -0.13 5.03
C VAL A 20 0.75 0.07 4.52
N LEU A 21 1.01 -0.46 3.33
CA LEU A 21 2.21 -0.18 2.55
C LEU A 21 1.81 0.67 1.35
N LEU A 22 2.62 1.68 1.05
CA LEU A 22 2.42 2.54 -0.10
C LEU A 22 3.21 1.99 -1.28
N TRP A 23 2.54 1.72 -2.41
CA TRP A 23 3.23 1.40 -3.66
C TRP A 23 3.78 2.68 -4.28
N ASP A 24 5.11 2.83 -4.31
CA ASP A 24 5.75 4.00 -4.90
C ASP A 24 6.68 3.64 -6.07
N LYS A 25 6.07 3.43 -7.23
CA LYS A 25 6.79 3.28 -8.50
C LYS A 25 7.12 4.63 -9.15
N ARG A 26 6.49 5.74 -8.73
CA ARG A 26 6.50 7.00 -9.49
C ARG A 26 7.61 7.95 -9.08
N HIS A 27 8.04 7.95 -7.81
CA HIS A 27 9.05 8.90 -7.35
C HIS A 27 10.50 8.46 -7.65
N LYS A 28 10.71 7.25 -8.18
CA LYS A 28 12.04 6.77 -8.56
C LYS A 28 12.28 6.85 -10.08
N PRO A 29 13.44 7.35 -10.54
CA PRO A 29 13.82 7.33 -11.96
C PRO A 29 13.70 5.92 -12.54
N ARG A 30 13.25 5.79 -13.79
CA ARG A 30 13.17 4.48 -14.45
C ARG A 30 14.54 3.83 -14.48
N GLY A 31 14.63 2.57 -14.04
CA GLY A 31 15.88 1.81 -13.98
C GLY A 31 16.72 2.02 -12.72
N SER A 32 16.29 2.87 -11.78
CA SER A 32 17.00 3.07 -10.50
C SER A 32 16.67 2.02 -9.42
N HIS A 33 15.69 1.15 -9.66
CA HIS A 33 15.40 0.04 -8.76
C HIS A 33 16.03 -1.25 -9.31
N GLY A 34 16.76 -1.97 -8.47
CA GLY A 34 17.27 -3.30 -8.77
C GLY A 34 16.12 -4.31 -8.87
N LYS A 35 16.35 -5.42 -9.57
CA LYS A 35 15.34 -6.47 -9.80
C LYS A 35 14.63 -6.95 -8.51
N PHE A 36 15.30 -6.87 -7.37
CA PHE A 36 14.83 -7.36 -6.08
C PHE A 36 14.52 -6.23 -5.07
N ASP A 37 14.60 -4.97 -5.49
CA ASP A 37 14.26 -3.86 -4.61
C ASP A 37 12.74 -3.77 -4.44
N SER A 38 12.30 -3.62 -3.21
CA SER A 38 10.88 -3.38 -2.91
C SER A 38 10.45 -2.02 -3.43
N LEU A 39 9.32 -2.00 -4.15
CA LEU A 39 8.60 -0.78 -4.52
C LEU A 39 7.56 -0.36 -3.48
N TRP A 40 7.41 -1.14 -2.42
CA TRP A 40 6.54 -0.84 -1.30
C TRP A 40 7.31 -0.05 -0.25
N LEU A 41 6.76 1.11 0.13
CA LEU A 41 7.21 1.94 1.23
C LEU A 41 6.34 1.71 2.46
N GLY A 42 6.91 1.95 3.64
CA GLY A 42 6.21 1.88 4.92
C GLY A 42 6.95 1.00 5.93
N PRO A 43 6.27 0.56 7.00
CA PRO A 43 4.81 0.61 7.21
C PRO A 43 4.27 1.99 7.59
N PHE A 44 3.00 2.23 7.26
CA PHE A 44 2.25 3.45 7.60
C PHE A 44 0.94 3.12 8.32
N LYS A 45 0.40 4.09 9.08
CA LYS A 45 -0.99 4.06 9.56
C LYS A 45 -1.87 5.03 8.78
N ILE A 46 -3.10 4.62 8.50
CA ILE A 46 -4.12 5.54 7.99
C ILE A 46 -4.58 6.46 9.12
N ARG A 47 -4.31 7.76 9.01
CA ARG A 47 -4.74 8.77 9.98
C ARG A 47 -6.17 9.23 9.71
N HIS A 48 -6.49 9.55 8.46
CA HIS A 48 -7.77 10.14 8.09
C HIS A 48 -8.11 9.94 6.61
N PHE A 49 -9.40 9.99 6.27
CA PHE A 49 -9.86 10.01 4.88
C PHE A 49 -9.68 11.41 4.31
N ALA A 50 -8.93 11.54 3.22
CA ALA A 50 -8.78 12.80 2.49
C ALA A 50 -9.88 13.04 1.45
N GLY A 51 -10.65 11.99 1.12
CA GLY A 51 -11.70 11.98 0.11
C GLY A 51 -12.03 10.54 -0.30
N GLU A 52 -12.74 10.38 -1.42
CA GLU A 52 -13.02 9.05 -1.96
C GLU A 52 -11.72 8.34 -2.35
N ASN A 53 -11.48 7.15 -1.76
CA ASN A 53 -10.28 6.33 -1.94
C ASN A 53 -8.94 7.07 -1.75
N SER A 54 -8.94 8.14 -0.95
CA SER A 54 -7.76 8.96 -0.67
C SER A 54 -7.55 9.08 0.84
N PHE A 55 -6.31 8.90 1.30
CA PHE A 55 -5.99 8.74 2.72
C PHE A 55 -4.76 9.54 3.11
N TYR A 56 -4.79 10.17 4.28
CA TYR A 56 -3.60 10.71 4.93
C TYR A 56 -2.91 9.62 5.73
N LEU A 57 -1.59 9.49 5.53
CA LEU A 57 -0.77 8.44 6.14
C LEU A 57 0.21 9.03 7.15
N ASP A 58 0.41 8.30 8.23
CA ASP A 58 1.43 8.56 9.24
C ASP A 58 2.51 7.51 9.20
N TYR A 59 3.75 7.96 9.42
CA TYR A 59 4.84 7.06 9.74
C TYR A 59 4.54 6.35 11.06
N MET A 60 4.87 5.06 11.10
CA MET A 60 4.95 4.34 12.35
C MET A 60 6.32 4.61 12.94
N ASP A 61 6.39 5.51 13.92
CA ASP A 61 7.58 5.71 14.75
C ASP A 61 7.94 4.43 15.53
#